data_AF-A0AAN0R502-F1
#
_entry.id   AF-A0AAN0R502-F1
#
_cell.length_a   1.000
_cell.length_b   1.000
_cell.length_c   1.000
_cell.angle_alpha   90.00
_cell.angle_beta   90.00
_cell.angle_gamma   90.00
#
_symmetry.space_group_name_H-M   'P 1'
#
loop_
_entity.id
_entity.type
_entity.pdbx_description
1 polymer ?
#
loop_
_entity_poly.entity_id
_entity_poly.type
_entity_poly.pdbx_seq_one_letter_code
_entity_poly.pdbx_strand_id
1 'polypeptide(L)'
;MTMVPLKDFAKGHGQPHAASLLGMTQGALSKAIRIGRTVYVTQQPDGSFAAIEVRSFPARHDREASYGPTLDQTILQLASAVETGKPSVYSSSTGGVQ
;
A
#
# COMPACT_ATOMS: atom_id res chain seq x y z
N MET A 1 -3.31 11.63 26.43
CA MET A 1 -2.93 10.40 25.70
C MET A 1 -3.37 10.57 24.25
N THR A 2 -2.46 10.91 23.34
CA THR A 2 -2.79 11.10 21.92
C THR A 2 -2.45 9.83 21.15
N MET A 3 -3.44 9.23 20.51
CA MET A 3 -3.26 8.08 19.65
C MET A 3 -3.18 8.54 18.20
N VAL A 4 -2.15 8.10 17.48
CA VAL A 4 -1.94 8.44 16.07
C VAL A 4 -2.02 7.16 15.24
N PRO A 5 -2.73 7.15 14.09
CA PRO A 5 -2.71 6.02 13.19
C PRO A 5 -1.28 5.68 12.73
N LEU A 6 -0.94 4.39 12.64
CA LEU A 6 0.40 3.93 12.24
C LEU A 6 0.89 4.55 10.92
N LYS A 7 -0.04 4.73 9.97
CA LYS A 7 0.25 5.38 8.67
C LYS A 7 0.71 6.82 8.84
N ASP A 8 0.08 7.58 9.73
CA ASP A 8 0.40 8.99 9.92
C ASP A 8 1.63 9.16 10.81
N PHE A 9 1.82 8.28 11.79
CA PHE A 9 3.07 8.17 12.54
C PHE A 9 4.27 7.92 11.59
N ALA A 10 4.13 6.97 10.66
CA ALA A 10 5.17 6.69 9.68
C ALA A 10 5.43 7.86 8.69
N LYS A 11 4.42 8.68 8.39
CA LYS A 11 4.62 9.91 7.59
C LYS A 11 5.39 10.97 8.35
N GLY A 12 5.11 11.16 9.66
CA GLY A 12 5.78 12.16 10.48
C GLY A 12 7.24 11.84 10.79
N HIS A 13 7.59 10.56 10.94
CA HIS A 13 8.93 10.12 11.31
C HIS A 13 9.75 9.53 10.14
N GLY A 14 9.09 9.20 9.02
CA GLY A 14 9.67 8.37 7.97
C GLY A 14 9.65 6.88 8.34
N GLN A 15 9.49 6.00 7.34
CA GLN A 15 9.31 4.56 7.61
C GLN A 15 10.47 3.88 8.33
N PRO A 16 11.76 4.08 7.95
CA PRO A 16 12.86 3.39 8.62
C PRO A 16 12.95 3.77 10.10
N HIS A 17 12.85 5.07 10.40
CA HIS A 17 12.93 5.58 11.77
C HIS A 17 11.71 5.18 12.61
N ALA A 18 10.50 5.28 12.05
CA ALA A 18 9.28 4.81 12.72
C ALA A 18 9.34 3.31 13.07
N ALA A 19 9.90 2.49 12.17
CA ALA A 19 10.08 1.06 12.43
C ALA A 19 11.07 0.81 13.58
N SER A 20 12.18 1.56 13.62
CA SER A 20 13.14 1.51 14.72
C SER A 20 12.52 1.92 16.06
N LEU A 21 11.73 3.00 16.10
CA LEU A 21 11.04 3.47 17.31
C LEU A 21 10.05 2.44 17.87
N LEU A 22 9.46 1.61 17.00
CA LEU A 22 8.52 0.56 17.37
C LEU A 22 9.17 -0.83 17.51
N GLY A 23 10.50 -0.92 17.43
CA GLY A 23 11.23 -2.18 17.60
C GLY A 23 10.93 -3.23 16.53
N MET A 24 10.66 -2.83 15.28
CA MET A 24 10.37 -3.74 14.17
C MET A 24 11.17 -3.41 12.91
N THR A 25 11.09 -4.29 11.91
CA THR A 25 11.73 -4.03 10.61
C THR A 25 10.89 -3.06 9.76
N GLN A 26 11.55 -2.27 8.90
CA GLN A 26 10.87 -1.38 7.96
C GLN A 26 9.94 -2.15 7.00
N GLY A 27 10.30 -3.37 6.61
CA GLY A 27 9.45 -4.26 5.83
C GLY A 27 8.16 -4.68 6.55
N ALA A 28 8.23 -4.95 7.87
CA ALA A 28 7.05 -5.26 8.67
C ALA A 28 6.11 -4.06 8.79
N LEU A 29 6.66 -2.87 9.04
CA LEU A 29 5.89 -1.61 9.07
C LEU A 29 5.21 -1.35 7.72
N SER A 30 5.97 -1.45 6.61
CA SER A 30 5.45 -1.26 5.26
C SER A 30 4.32 -2.24 4.93
N LYS A 31 4.47 -3.51 5.31
CA LYS A 31 3.41 -4.52 5.15
C LYS A 31 2.16 -4.17 5.94
N ALA A 32 2.28 -3.76 7.20
CA ALA A 32 1.14 -3.40 8.04
C ALA A 32 0.34 -2.24 7.45
N ILE A 33 1.02 -1.21 6.94
CA ILE A 33 0.39 -0.07 6.27
C ILE A 33 -0.25 -0.51 4.95
N ARG A 34 0.46 -1.29 4.13
CA ARG A 34 0.00 -1.72 2.80
C ARG A 34 -1.28 -2.55 2.85
N ILE A 35 -1.39 -3.45 3.83
CA ILE A 35 -2.59 -4.29 3.97
C ILE A 35 -3.70 -3.61 4.81
N GLY A 36 -3.50 -2.35 5.21
CA GLY A 36 -4.52 -1.57 5.91
C GLY A 36 -4.82 -2.05 7.33
N ARG A 37 -3.82 -2.50 8.10
CA ARG A 37 -4.05 -2.86 9.50
C ARG A 37 -4.48 -1.63 10.31
N THR A 38 -5.50 -1.79 11.14
CA THR A 38 -5.94 -0.77 12.10
C THR A 38 -5.02 -0.78 13.32
N VAL A 39 -3.93 -0.01 13.23
CA VAL A 39 -2.91 0.11 14.28
C VAL A 39 -2.79 1.56 14.72
N TYR A 40 -2.73 1.78 16.02
CA TYR A 40 -2.51 3.09 16.63
C TYR A 40 -1.23 3.09 17.45
N VAL A 41 -0.51 4.21 17.40
CA VAL A 41 0.74 4.46 18.12
C VAL A 41 0.52 5.53 19.16
N THR A 42 1.09 5.34 20.35
CA THR A 42 1.05 6.28 21.46
C THR A 42 2.45 6.46 22.02
N GLN A 43 2.82 7.71 22.30
CA GLN A 43 4.02 8.01 23.06
C GLN A 43 3.76 7.83 24.56
N GLN A 44 4.65 7.12 25.23
CA GLN A 44 4.61 6.89 26.67
C GLN A 44 5.27 8.06 27.44
N PRO A 45 5.03 8.18 28.75
CA PRO A 45 5.66 9.22 29.57
C PRO A 45 7.19 9.18 29.60
N ASP A 46 7.79 8.01 29.36
CA ASP A 46 9.25 7.82 29.27
C ASP A 46 9.82 8.19 27.89
N GLY A 47 8.97 8.65 26.97
CA GLY A 47 9.34 9.01 25.60
C GLY A 47 9.38 7.84 24.61
N SER A 48 9.21 6.59 25.09
CA SER A 48 9.10 5.41 24.22
C SER A 48 7.78 5.40 23.45
N PHE A 49 7.69 4.58 22.40
CA PHE A 49 6.46 4.41 21.63
C PHE A 49 5.89 3.01 21.82
N ALA A 50 4.59 2.94 22.09
CA ALA A 50 3.82 1.70 22.09
C ALA A 50 2.79 1.72 20.95
N ALA A 51 2.43 0.55 20.46
CA ALA A 51 1.41 0.40 19.42
C ALA A 51 0.39 -0.69 19.78
N ILE A 52 -0.87 -0.47 19.39
CA ILE A 52 -1.98 -1.41 19.60
C ILE A 52 -2.64 -1.68 18.24
N GLU A 53 -2.83 -2.96 17.91
CA GLU A 53 -3.61 -3.39 16.74
C GLU A 53 -5.04 -3.74 17.18
N VAL A 54 -6.04 -3.15 16.52
CA VAL A 54 -7.44 -3.50 16.70
C VAL A 54 -7.84 -4.42 15.55
N ARG A 55 -8.32 -5.62 15.90
CA ARG A 55 -8.75 -6.63 14.93
C ARG A 55 -9.96 -7.39 15.46
N SER A 56 -10.90 -7.67 14.58
CA SER A 56 -12.04 -8.54 14.87
C SER A 56 -11.58 -9.93 15.29
N PHE A 57 -12.31 -10.54 16.22
CA PHE A 57 -12.14 -11.94 16.58
C PHE A 57 -13.26 -12.76 15.95
N PRO A 58 -12.97 -13.90 15.28
CA PRO A 58 -11.65 -14.51 15.08
C PRO A 58 -10.76 -13.73 14.10
N ALA A 59 -9.46 -13.67 14.41
CA ALA A 59 -8.48 -12.88 13.64
C ALA A 59 -8.18 -13.42 12.23
N ARG A 60 -8.69 -14.61 11.91
CA ARG A 60 -8.62 -15.27 10.60
C ARG A 60 -9.97 -15.12 9.90
N HIS A 61 -10.16 -14.01 9.21
CA HIS A 61 -10.93 -14.09 7.98
C HIS A 61 -9.89 -14.38 6.91
N ASP A 62 -9.86 -15.63 6.46
CA ASP A 62 -9.10 -16.01 5.28
C ASP A 62 -9.42 -15.00 4.18
N ARG A 63 -8.35 -14.65 3.47
CA ARG A 63 -8.30 -13.70 2.38
C ARG A 63 -9.58 -13.81 1.55
N GLU A 64 -10.57 -12.95 1.82
CA GLU A 64 -11.49 -12.56 0.77
C GLU A 64 -10.62 -11.75 -0.17
N ALA A 65 -10.02 -12.51 -1.05
CA ALA A 65 -9.10 -12.13 -2.08
C ALA A 65 -9.86 -11.21 -3.03
N SER A 66 -10.04 -9.95 -2.65
CA SER A 66 -10.12 -8.84 -3.59
C SER A 66 -8.74 -8.65 -4.20
N TYR A 67 -8.17 -9.71 -4.78
CA TYR A 67 -7.14 -9.55 -5.77
C TYR A 67 -7.83 -8.87 -6.94
N GLY A 68 -7.24 -7.79 -7.43
CA GLY A 68 -7.48 -7.40 -8.80
C GLY A 68 -7.24 -8.58 -9.75
N PRO A 69 -7.53 -8.41 -11.05
CA PRO A 69 -7.43 -9.50 -12.00
C PRO A 69 -6.08 -10.21 -11.86
N THR A 70 -6.11 -11.54 -11.83
CA THR A 70 -4.89 -12.35 -11.84
C THR A 70 -4.05 -12.02 -13.08
N LEU A 71 -2.77 -12.43 -13.10
CA LEU A 71 -1.94 -12.27 -14.30
C LEU A 71 -2.61 -12.92 -15.52
N ASP A 72 -3.17 -14.12 -15.36
CA ASP A 72 -3.90 -14.82 -16.42
C ASP A 72 -5.14 -14.05 -16.88
N GLN A 73 -5.92 -13.50 -15.94
CA GLN A 73 -7.08 -12.65 -16.27
C GLN A 73 -6.67 -11.37 -16.99
N THR A 74 -5.55 -10.77 -16.60
CA THR A 74 -5.00 -9.58 -17.25
C THR A 74 -4.51 -9.89 -18.66
N ILE A 75 -3.82 -11.02 -18.86
CA ILE A 75 -3.36 -11.49 -20.17
C ILE A 75 -4.54 -11.71 -21.12
N LEU A 76 -5.61 -12.37 -20.63
CA LEU A 76 -6.83 -12.57 -21.41
C LEU A 76 -7.50 -11.24 -21.79
N GLN A 77 -7.53 -10.28 -20.87
CA GLN A 77 -8.13 -8.95 -21.11
C GLN A 77 -7.32 -8.08 -22.08
N LEU A 78 -6.00 -8.22 -22.11
CA LEU A 78 -5.15 -7.56 -23.10
C LEU A 78 -5.27 -8.23 -24.48
N ALA A 79 -5.35 -9.55 -24.53
CA ALA A 79 -5.54 -10.30 -25.78
C ALA A 79 -6.87 -9.93 -26.46
N SER A 80 -7.95 -9.79 -25.70
CA SER A 80 -9.25 -9.38 -26.25
C SER A 80 -9.29 -7.93 -26.76
N ALA A 81 -8.46 -7.04 -26.21
CA ALA A 81 -8.32 -5.66 -26.69
C ALA A 81 -7.56 -5.55 -28.03
N VAL A 82 -6.77 -6.57 -28.40
CA VAL A 82 -6.00 -6.59 -29.66
C VAL A 82 -6.84 -7.03 -30.85
N GLU A 83 -7.95 -7.76 -30.64
CA GLU A 83 -8.79 -8.28 -31.74
C GLU A 83 -9.65 -7.20 -32.43
N THR A 84 -9.89 -6.06 -31.79
CA THR A 84 -10.47 -4.91 -32.50
C THR A 84 -9.36 -4.19 -33.27
N GLY A 85 -9.19 -4.55 -34.55
CA GLY A 85 -8.20 -3.98 -35.48
C GLY A 85 -8.33 -2.47 -35.71
N LYS A 86 -7.96 -1.66 -34.71
CA LYS A 86 -7.70 -0.23 -34.84
C LYS A 86 -6.32 0.05 -34.26
N PRO A 87 -5.28 0.16 -35.09
CA PRO A 87 -4.00 0.70 -34.62
C PRO A 87 -4.24 2.16 -34.18
N SER A 88 -4.18 2.43 -32.88
CA SER A 88 -4.15 3.80 -32.34
C SER A 88 -2.78 4.40 -32.62
N VAL A 89 -2.61 4.95 -33.82
CA VAL A 89 -1.44 5.76 -34.15
C VAL A 89 -1.62 7.13 -33.48
N TYR A 90 -0.87 7.41 -32.43
CA TYR A 90 -0.66 8.79 -31.99
C TYR A 90 0.43 9.41 -32.87
N SER A 91 0.04 9.95 -34.03
CA SER A 91 0.91 10.76 -34.88
C SER A 91 0.96 12.19 -34.34
N SER A 92 1.83 12.45 -33.37
CA SER A 92 2.16 13.81 -32.96
C SER A 92 3.66 14.06 -33.05
N SER A 93 4.11 14.45 -34.24
CA SER A 93 5.27 15.35 -34.41
C SER A 93 5.27 15.94 -35.82
N THR A 94 4.52 17.01 -36.01
CA THR A 94 4.79 18.00 -37.07
C THR A 94 6.01 18.81 -36.65
N GLY A 95 7.20 18.34 -36.97
CA GLY A 95 8.44 19.12 -36.90
C GLY A 95 8.70 19.78 -38.24
N GLY A 96 8.14 20.97 -38.46
CA GLY A 96 8.57 21.85 -39.55
C GLY A 96 9.90 22.51 -39.17
N VAL A 97 10.84 22.56 -40.09
CA VAL A 97 11.87 23.61 -40.20
C VAL A 97 12.38 23.65 -41.64
N GLN A 98 12.60 24.88 -42.09
CA GLN A 98 12.88 25.36 -43.44
C GLN A 98 14.21 24.87 -44.02
#